data_AF-A0A7Y2JZI1-F1
#
_entry.id   AF-A0A7Y2JZI1-F1
#
_cell.length_a   1.000
_cell.length_b   1.000
_cell.length_c   1.000
_cell.angle_alpha   90.00
_cell.angle_beta   90.00
_cell.angle_gamma   90.00
#
_symmetry.space_group_name_H-M   'P 1'
#
loop_
_entity.id
_entity.type
_entity.pdbx_description
1 polymer ?
#
loop_
_entity_poly.entity_id
_entity_poly.type
_entity_poly.pdbx_seq_one_letter_code
_entity_poly.pdbx_strand_id
1 'polypeptide(L)'
;MSTHTKLVIANVLMTIGAIPLVFFVVWLIGILTWTPKHGAIIPIMDPIGMIGPFIMGFIITAAVAGTSAAWSWDLVRANPQNRSRVALVLRLTTVATLISPFAVLFLSRFF
;
A
#
# COMPACT_ATOMS: atom_id res chain seq x y z
N MET A 1 -6.96 6.03 27.33
CA MET A 1 -7.22 5.17 26.15
C MET A 1 -6.35 3.92 26.25
N SER A 2 -6.94 2.72 26.19
CA SER A 2 -6.20 1.46 26.40
C SER A 2 -5.29 1.10 25.22
N THR A 3 -4.24 0.33 25.47
CA THR A 3 -3.31 -0.17 24.43
C THR A 3 -4.04 -0.96 23.35
N HIS A 4 -5.09 -1.69 23.74
CA HIS A 4 -5.95 -2.43 22.83
C HIS A 4 -6.67 -1.49 21.82
N THR A 5 -7.27 -0.40 22.31
CA THR A 5 -7.91 0.60 21.42
C THR A 5 -6.90 1.23 20.47
N LYS A 6 -5.67 1.52 20.93
CA LYS A 6 -4.60 2.07 20.07
C LYS A 6 -4.23 1.13 18.93
N LEU A 7 -4.13 -0.17 19.20
CA LEU A 7 -3.86 -1.19 18.18
C LEU A 7 -5.00 -1.34 17.18
N VAL A 8 -6.26 -1.27 17.63
CA VAL A 8 -7.42 -1.29 16.73
C VAL A 8 -7.38 -0.09 15.77
N ILE A 9 -7.12 1.12 16.28
CA ILE A 9 -7.00 2.31 15.43
C ILE A 9 -5.86 2.16 14.43
N ALA A 10 -4.68 1.70 14.88
CA ALA A 10 -3.54 1.48 13.98
C ALA A 10 -3.89 0.47 12.86
N ASN A 11 -4.60 -0.60 13.19
CA ASN A 11 -5.04 -1.59 12.19
C ASN A 11 -6.06 -1.00 11.20
N VAL A 12 -7.03 -0.21 11.67
CA VAL A 12 -8.01 0.46 10.81
C VAL A 12 -7.30 1.44 9.87
N LEU A 13 -6.36 2.24 10.38
CA LEU A 13 -5.60 3.18 9.56
C LEU A 13 -4.68 2.48 8.54
N MET A 14 -4.07 1.35 8.90
CA MET A 14 -3.33 0.52 7.95
C MET A 14 -4.25 0.01 6.83
N THR A 15 -5.45 -0.48 7.15
CA THR A 15 -6.42 -0.95 6.15
C THR A 15 -6.91 0.19 5.25
N ILE A 16 -7.28 1.33 5.81
CA ILE A 16 -7.73 2.50 5.05
C ILE A 16 -6.60 3.02 4.16
N GLY A 17 -5.40 3.15 4.71
CA GLY A 17 -4.23 3.59 3.97
C GLY A 17 -3.79 2.60 2.88
N ALA A 18 -4.22 1.34 2.93
CA ALA A 18 -4.01 0.34 1.89
C ALA A 18 -5.08 0.35 0.77
N ILE A 19 -6.15 1.14 0.88
CA ILE A 19 -7.16 1.24 -0.19
C ILE A 19 -6.58 1.79 -1.49
N PRO A 20 -5.79 2.89 -1.50
CA PRO A 20 -5.16 3.40 -2.72
C PRO A 20 -4.24 2.37 -3.42
N LEU A 21 -3.74 1.37 -2.69
CA LEU A 21 -2.92 0.30 -3.24
C LEU A 21 -3.71 -0.69 -4.11
N VAL A 22 -4.97 -0.97 -3.77
CA VAL A 22 -5.83 -1.80 -4.62
C VAL A 22 -5.99 -1.15 -5.99
N PHE A 23 -6.18 0.17 -6.01
CA PHE A 23 -6.22 0.95 -7.25
C PHE A 23 -4.88 0.91 -8.00
N PHE A 24 -3.74 0.93 -7.29
CA PHE A 24 -2.41 0.84 -7.92
C PHE A 24 -2.18 -0.49 -8.62
N VAL A 25 -2.55 -1.61 -7.99
CA VAL A 25 -2.42 -2.95 -8.62
C VAL A 25 -3.28 -3.04 -9.87
N VAL A 26 -4.52 -2.56 -9.82
CA VAL A 26 -5.42 -2.54 -10.99
C VAL A 26 -4.83 -1.69 -12.12
N TRP A 27 -4.22 -0.56 -11.81
CA TRP A 27 -3.56 0.28 -12.81
C TRP A 27 -2.28 -0.32 -13.37
N LEU A 28 -1.46 -0.98 -12.56
CA LEU A 28 -0.26 -1.65 -13.03
C LEU A 28 -0.61 -2.75 -14.05
N ILE A 29 -1.69 -3.50 -13.78
CA ILE A 29 -2.28 -4.44 -14.75
C ILE A 29 -2.74 -3.69 -15.99
N GLY A 30 -3.39 -2.53 -15.83
CA GLY A 30 -3.79 -1.64 -16.92
C GLY A 30 -2.62 -1.23 -17.81
N ILE A 31 -1.49 -0.82 -17.24
CA ILE A 31 -0.25 -0.51 -17.99
C ILE A 31 0.29 -1.72 -18.71
N LEU A 32 0.46 -2.85 -18.01
CA LEU A 32 1.05 -4.06 -18.58
C LEU A 32 0.21 -4.63 -19.73
N THR A 33 -1.11 -4.40 -19.70
CA THR A 33 -2.04 -4.84 -20.74
C THR A 33 -2.37 -3.75 -21.76
N TRP A 34 -1.87 -2.53 -21.57
CA TRP A 34 -2.11 -1.42 -22.50
C TRP A 34 -1.29 -1.60 -23.77
N THR A 35 -1.96 -1.53 -24.92
CA THR A 35 -1.28 -1.43 -26.23
C THR A 35 -1.76 -0.17 -26.95
N PRO A 36 -0.85 0.56 -27.65
CA PRO A 36 -1.20 1.80 -28.36
C PRO A 36 -2.32 1.61 -29.41
N LYS A 37 -2.51 0.37 -29.89
CA LYS A 37 -3.49 0.04 -30.94
C LYS A 37 -4.88 -0.37 -30.41
N HIS A 38 -5.01 -0.79 -29.16
CA HIS A 38 -6.28 -1.33 -28.63
C HIS A 38 -6.84 -0.59 -27.40
N GLY A 39 -6.14 0.43 -26.89
CA GLY A 39 -6.51 1.08 -25.64
C GLY A 39 -6.38 0.12 -24.44
N ALA A 40 -6.53 0.63 -23.22
CA ALA A 40 -6.59 -0.24 -22.04
C ALA A 40 -7.89 -1.07 -22.09
N ILE A 41 -7.84 -2.33 -21.64
CA ILE A 41 -9.03 -3.20 -21.49
C ILE A 41 -10.10 -2.54 -20.61
N ILE A 42 -9.70 -1.62 -19.72
CA ILE A 42 -10.58 -0.79 -18.90
C ILE A 42 -10.56 0.65 -19.44
N PRO A 43 -11.61 1.12 -20.16
CA PRO A 43 -11.66 2.43 -20.81
C PRO A 43 -11.66 3.64 -19.85
N ILE A 44 -11.60 3.41 -18.54
CA ILE A 44 -11.58 4.44 -17.49
C ILE A 44 -10.13 4.85 -17.15
N MET A 45 -9.12 4.12 -17.61
CA MET A 45 -7.72 4.37 -17.25
C MET A 45 -6.89 4.68 -18.50
N ASP A 46 -6.75 5.96 -18.84
CA ASP A 46 -5.58 6.40 -19.61
C ASP A 46 -4.35 6.19 -18.71
N PRO A 47 -3.46 5.23 -19.02
CA PRO A 47 -2.38 4.88 -18.12
C PRO A 47 -1.43 6.05 -17.84
N ILE A 48 -1.28 6.96 -18.80
CA ILE A 48 -0.44 8.16 -18.69
C ILE A 48 -1.13 9.20 -17.80
N GLY A 49 -2.40 9.50 -18.05
CA GLY A 49 -3.18 10.45 -17.26
C GLY A 49 -3.34 10.06 -15.78
N MET A 50 -3.16 8.78 -15.45
CA MET A 50 -3.28 8.28 -14.08
C MET A 50 -1.99 8.34 -13.25
N ILE A 51 -0.83 8.64 -13.84
CA ILE A 51 0.45 8.71 -13.10
C ILE A 51 0.37 9.66 -11.90
N GLY A 52 -0.20 10.86 -12.09
CA GLY A 52 -0.34 11.87 -11.03
C GLY A 52 -1.19 11.39 -9.84
N PRO A 53 -2.44 10.95 -10.07
CA PRO A 53 -3.27 10.32 -9.04
C PRO A 53 -2.58 9.15 -8.32
N PHE A 54 -1.74 8.37 -9.02
CA PHE A 54 -1.01 7.27 -8.41
C PHE A 54 0.14 7.71 -7.51
N ILE A 55 0.93 8.70 -7.93
CA ILE A 55 1.96 9.29 -7.06
C ILE A 55 1.32 9.84 -5.79
N MET A 56 0.19 10.55 -5.92
CA MET A 56 -0.54 11.08 -4.77
C MET A 56 -1.12 9.97 -3.88
N GLY A 57 -1.72 8.95 -4.48
CA GLY A 57 -2.24 7.78 -3.77
C GLY A 57 -1.13 7.04 -3.00
N PHE A 58 0.04 6.88 -3.62
CA PHE A 58 1.20 6.27 -2.98
C PHE A 58 1.71 7.10 -1.79
N ILE A 59 1.81 8.43 -1.93
CA ILE A 59 2.21 9.33 -0.84
C ILE A 59 1.20 9.24 0.32
N ILE A 60 -0.10 9.22 0.02
CA ILE A 60 -1.15 9.08 1.04
C ILE A 60 -1.04 7.72 1.75
N THR A 61 -0.86 6.64 1.00
CA THR A 61 -0.63 5.30 1.56
C THR A 61 0.61 5.27 2.45
N ALA A 62 1.74 5.81 2.00
CA ALA A 62 2.96 5.89 2.78
C ALA A 62 2.77 6.70 4.07
N ALA A 63 2.10 7.85 3.97
CA ALA A 63 1.83 8.72 5.09
C ALA A 63 0.87 8.09 6.10
N VAL A 64 -0.20 7.41 5.66
CA VAL A 64 -1.23 6.86 6.55
C VAL A 64 -0.88 5.44 6.99
N ALA A 65 -0.74 4.51 6.05
CA ALA A 65 -0.49 3.11 6.38
C ALA A 65 0.94 2.90 6.88
N GLY A 66 1.93 3.59 6.30
CA GLY A 66 3.33 3.48 6.72
C GLY A 66 3.55 3.98 8.16
N THR A 67 3.05 5.17 8.49
CA THR A 67 3.16 5.69 9.88
C THR A 67 2.36 4.84 10.87
N SER A 68 1.18 4.33 10.47
CA SER A 68 0.38 3.43 11.31
C SER A 68 1.06 2.08 11.53
N ALA A 69 1.78 1.55 10.54
CA ALA A 69 2.57 0.33 10.68
C ALA A 69 3.74 0.53 11.64
N ALA A 70 4.47 1.65 11.53
CA ALA A 70 5.53 2.03 12.46
C ALA A 70 5.00 2.17 13.89
N TRP A 71 3.90 2.92 14.06
CA TRP A 71 3.25 3.11 15.36
C TRP A 71 2.74 1.79 15.96
N SER A 72 2.16 0.91 15.14
CA SER A 72 1.75 -0.43 15.56
C SER A 72 2.95 -1.29 16.02
N TRP A 73 4.10 -1.13 15.38
CA TRP A 73 5.35 -1.81 15.76
C TRP A 73 5.84 -1.35 17.13
N ASP A 74 5.87 -0.04 17.36
CA ASP A 74 6.28 0.54 18.64
C ASP A 74 5.33 0.15 19.79
N LEU A 75 4.02 0.13 19.54
CA LEU A 75 3.03 -0.28 20.53
C LEU A 75 3.20 -1.74 20.97
N VAL A 76 3.50 -2.65 20.03
CA VAL A 76 3.78 -4.06 20.34
C VAL A 76 5.15 -4.25 20.98
N ARG A 77 6.14 -3.44 20.61
CA ARG A 77 7.45 -3.46 21.26
C ARG A 77 7.35 -3.07 22.73
N ALA A 78 6.56 -2.05 23.04
CA ALA A 78 6.30 -1.61 24.40
C ALA A 78 5.36 -2.55 25.18
N ASN A 79 4.50 -3.32 24.50
CA ASN A 79 3.53 -4.22 25.13
C ASN A 79 3.49 -5.59 24.43
N PRO A 80 4.47 -6.48 24.70
CA PRO A 80 4.60 -7.77 24.00
C PRO A 80 3.39 -8.70 24.17
N GLN A 81 2.61 -8.49 25.24
CA GLN A 81 1.44 -9.29 25.60
C GLN A 81 0.27 -9.09 24.61
N ASN A 82 0.29 -7.99 23.83
CA ASN A 82 -0.73 -7.65 22.84
C ASN A 82 -0.33 -8.05 21.41
N ARG A 83 0.58 -9.01 21.24
CA ARG A 83 0.97 -9.52 19.91
C ARG A 83 -0.22 -10.21 19.25
N SER A 84 -0.59 -9.73 18.06
CA SER A 84 -1.62 -10.35 17.22
C SER A 84 -1.01 -10.78 15.89
N ARG A 85 -1.30 -12.02 15.46
CA ARG A 85 -0.90 -12.53 14.13
C ARG A 85 -1.48 -11.66 13.01
N VAL A 86 -2.73 -11.20 13.17
CA VAL A 86 -3.40 -10.34 12.18
C VAL A 86 -2.67 -9.00 12.04
N ALA A 87 -2.29 -8.37 13.14
CA ALA A 87 -1.54 -7.12 13.12
C ALA A 87 -0.15 -7.28 12.47
N LEU A 88 0.49 -8.43 12.67
CA LEU A 88 1.76 -8.74 12.02
C LEU A 88 1.61 -8.91 10.51
N VAL A 89 0.58 -9.64 10.06
CA VAL A 89 0.26 -9.77 8.63
C VAL A 89 -0.01 -8.40 8.01
N LEU A 90 -0.84 -7.56 8.64
CA LEU A 90 -1.12 -6.21 8.13
C LEU A 90 0.14 -5.37 7.96
N ARG A 91 1.05 -5.41 8.93
CA ARG A 91 2.33 -4.67 8.85
C ARG A 91 3.22 -5.18 7.72
N LEU A 92 3.37 -6.51 7.61
CA LEU A 92 4.18 -7.11 6.54
C LEU A 92 3.61 -6.78 5.16
N THR A 93 2.28 -6.92 4.98
CA THR A 93 1.63 -6.56 3.73
C THR A 93 1.83 -5.07 3.43
N THR A 94 1.64 -4.18 4.41
CA THR A 94 1.87 -2.73 4.23
C THR A 94 3.30 -2.45 3.78
N VAL A 95 4.29 -3.02 4.45
CA VAL A 95 5.71 -2.85 4.10
C VAL A 95 6.02 -3.39 2.71
N ALA A 96 5.58 -4.62 2.41
CA ALA A 96 5.75 -5.24 1.10
C ALA A 96 5.16 -4.35 0.00
N THR A 97 4.00 -3.74 0.25
CA THR A 97 3.33 -2.92 -0.75
C THR A 97 3.94 -1.53 -0.90
N LEU A 98 4.55 -0.96 0.14
CA LEU A 98 5.32 0.28 0.02
C LEU A 98 6.64 0.07 -0.74
N ILE A 99 7.23 -1.12 -0.63
CA ILE A 99 8.48 -1.46 -1.30
C ILE A 99 8.25 -1.91 -2.75
N SER A 100 7.08 -2.47 -3.07
CA SER A 100 6.83 -3.09 -4.38
C SER A 100 7.05 -2.18 -5.59
N PRO A 101 6.72 -0.87 -5.60
CA PRO A 101 6.98 -0.02 -6.76
C PRO A 101 8.48 0.15 -7.01
N PHE A 102 9.28 0.25 -5.95
CA PHE A 102 10.73 0.34 -6.04
C PHE A 102 11.35 -0.98 -6.49
N ALA A 103 10.81 -2.11 -6.03
CA ALA A 103 11.25 -3.43 -6.48
C ALA A 103 11.00 -3.61 -7.99
N VAL A 104 9.83 -3.21 -8.50
CA VAL A 104 9.53 -3.25 -9.93
C VAL A 104 10.45 -2.33 -10.72
N LEU A 105 10.65 -1.09 -10.28
CA LEU A 105 11.57 -0.13 -10.92
C LEU A 105 13.03 -0.58 -10.89
N PHE A 106 13.44 -1.29 -9.84
CA PHE A 106 14.78 -1.86 -9.74
C PHE A 106 14.93 -3.02 -10.71
N LEU A 107 14.00 -3.97 -10.72
CA LEU A 107 14.00 -5.12 -11.61
C LEU A 107 13.97 -4.71 -13.08
N SER A 108 13.20 -3.68 -13.44
CA SER A 108 13.11 -3.19 -14.82
C SER A 108 14.41 -2.57 -15.35
N ARG A 109 15.44 -2.38 -14.51
CA ARG A 109 16.78 -1.95 -14.97
C ARG A 109 17.66 -3.13 -15.42
N PHE A 110 17.25 -4.35 -15.10
CA PHE A 110 18.00 -5.58 -15.42
C PHE A 110 17.43 -6.33 -16.63
N PHE A 111 16.33 -5.85 -17.21
CA PHE A 111 15.70 -6.36 -18.43
C PHE A 111 15.72 -5.27 -19.50
#